data_AF-A0A0G4MIA9-F1
#
_entry.id   AF-A0A0G4MIA9-F1
#
_cell.length_a   1.000
_cell.length_b   1.000
_cell.length_c   1.000
_cell.angle_alpha   90.00
_cell.angle_beta   90.00
_cell.angle_gamma   90.00
#
_symmetry.space_group_name_H-M   'P 1'
#
loop_
_entity.id
_entity.type
_entity.pdbx_description
1 polymer ?
#
loop_
_entity_poly.entity_id
_entity_poly.type
_entity_poly.pdbx_seq_one_letter_code
_entity_poly.pdbx_strand_id
1 'polypeptide(L)'
;MPARRITVGAKPSIPRAPSGSYDDTPDKLLQMLRDNDQGNCWCSDCGSGAKVEWVSINLAIILCIECSGIHRSLGTHISKVRSLTLDITSFTADIVELLMLVGNRVANMIWEAKLDAS
;
A
#
# COMPACT_ATOMS: atom_id res chain seq x y z
N MET A 1 48.03 -10.87 4.04
CA MET A 1 46.72 -10.17 4.00
C MET A 1 45.67 -11.10 4.61
N PRO A 2 44.99 -10.74 5.71
CA PRO A 2 43.95 -11.62 6.26
C PRO A 2 42.65 -11.44 5.47
N ALA A 3 42.14 -12.53 4.91
CA ALA A 3 40.85 -12.57 4.22
C ALA A 3 39.72 -12.47 5.26
N ARG A 4 38.86 -11.45 5.14
CA ARG A 4 37.67 -11.32 5.98
C ARG A 4 36.67 -12.41 5.62
N ARG A 5 36.46 -13.34 6.55
CA ARG A 5 35.37 -14.33 6.49
C ARG A 5 34.07 -13.63 6.85
N ILE A 6 33.22 -13.37 5.84
CA ILE A 6 31.85 -12.90 6.05
C ILE A 6 30.93 -14.10 6.29
N THR A 7 30.41 -14.25 7.51
CA THR A 7 29.35 -15.20 7.85
C THR A 7 28.00 -14.54 7.66
N VAL A 8 27.58 -14.32 6.41
CA VAL A 8 26.15 -14.11 6.15
C VAL A 8 25.51 -15.48 6.02
N GLY A 9 24.74 -15.88 7.04
CA GLY A 9 23.99 -17.12 7.02
C GLY A 9 23.11 -17.19 5.77
N ALA A 10 22.94 -18.39 5.21
CA ALA A 10 22.08 -18.60 4.05
C ALA A 10 20.68 -18.04 4.32
N LYS A 11 20.20 -17.20 3.40
CA LYS A 11 18.84 -16.67 3.43
C LYS A 11 17.87 -17.87 3.38
N PRO A 12 16.93 -18.00 4.32
CA PRO A 12 15.92 -19.05 4.27
C PRO A 12 15.16 -18.97 2.95
N SER A 13 15.13 -20.07 2.21
CA SER A 13 14.31 -20.23 1.02
C SER A 13 12.86 -20.44 1.44
N ILE A 14 12.16 -19.37 1.80
CA ILE A 14 10.71 -19.40 1.92
C ILE A 14 10.17 -19.66 0.50
N PRO A 15 9.37 -20.72 0.27
CA PRO A 15 8.69 -20.89 -1.01
C PRO A 15 7.83 -19.64 -1.21
N ARG A 16 8.17 -18.81 -2.21
CA ARG A 16 7.28 -17.73 -2.62
C ARG A 16 5.99 -18.41 -3.06
N ALA A 17 4.89 -18.11 -2.38
CA ALA A 17 3.56 -18.46 -2.84
C ALA A 17 3.44 -17.98 -4.30
N PRO A 18 2.73 -18.72 -5.17
CA PRO A 18 2.48 -18.27 -6.52
C PRO A 18 1.94 -16.84 -6.46
N SER A 19 2.59 -15.93 -7.18
CA SER A 19 2.12 -14.55 -7.33
C SER A 19 0.66 -14.63 -7.73
N GLY A 20 -0.25 -14.26 -6.83
CA GLY A 20 -1.67 -14.19 -7.14
C GLY A 20 -1.82 -13.31 -8.37
N SER A 21 -2.21 -13.91 -9.49
CA SER A 21 -2.46 -13.19 -10.72
C SER A 21 -3.78 -12.43 -10.54
N TYR A 22 -3.71 -11.20 -10.04
CA TYR A 22 -4.85 -10.26 -10.04
C TYR A 22 -5.09 -9.70 -11.45
N ASP A 23 -5.01 -10.54 -12.48
CA ASP A 23 -4.50 -10.14 -13.80
C ASP A 23 -5.56 -10.00 -14.92
N ASP A 24 -6.86 -10.03 -14.61
CA ASP A 24 -7.89 -9.95 -15.68
C ASP A 24 -8.88 -8.79 -15.53
N THR A 25 -8.82 -8.01 -14.45
CA THR A 25 -9.74 -6.87 -14.29
C THR A 25 -9.09 -5.78 -13.44
N PRO A 26 -8.74 -4.61 -14.02
CA PRO A 26 -7.98 -3.57 -13.33
C PRO A 26 -8.67 -3.04 -12.07
N ASP A 27 -10.00 -3.12 -12.00
CA ASP A 27 -10.77 -2.63 -10.86
C ASP A 27 -10.97 -3.65 -9.74
N LYS A 28 -10.61 -4.92 -9.94
CA LYS A 28 -10.94 -5.99 -9.00
C LYS A 28 -10.29 -5.78 -7.63
N LEU A 29 -8.99 -5.44 -7.60
CA LEU A 29 -8.29 -5.19 -6.35
C LEU A 29 -8.85 -3.96 -5.63
N LEU A 30 -9.12 -2.88 -6.38
CA LEU A 30 -9.72 -1.67 -5.83
C LEU A 30 -11.09 -1.96 -5.20
N GLN A 31 -11.93 -2.73 -5.89
CA GLN A 31 -13.25 -3.10 -5.38
C GLN A 31 -13.14 -3.98 -4.13
N MET A 32 -12.26 -4.98 -4.14
CA MET A 32 -12.01 -5.82 -2.96
C MET A 32 -11.60 -5.01 -1.73
N LEU A 33 -10.72 -4.02 -1.88
CA LEU A 33 -10.30 -3.16 -0.77
C LEU A 33 -11.44 -2.29 -0.24
N ARG A 34 -12.31 -1.77 -1.12
CA ARG A 34 -13.49 -0.98 -0.74
C ARG A 34 -14.54 -1.81 -0.01
N ASP A 35 -14.81 -3.02 -0.50
CA ASP A 35 -15.78 -3.94 0.11
C ASP A 35 -15.30 -4.42 1.49
N ASN A 36 -13.99 -4.56 1.68
CA ASN A 36 -13.39 -4.93 2.97
C ASN A 36 -13.50 -3.82 4.02
N ASP A 37 -13.37 -2.55 3.61
CA ASP A 37 -13.51 -1.40 4.50
C ASP A 37 -14.01 -0.16 3.77
N GLN A 38 -15.18 0.35 4.18
CA GLN A 38 -15.79 1.55 3.59
C GLN A 38 -14.89 2.80 3.72
N GLY A 39 -13.95 2.84 4.68
CA GLY A 39 -12.96 3.91 4.81
C GLY A 39 -12.05 4.04 3.58
N ASN A 40 -11.89 2.97 2.81
CA ASN A 40 -11.09 2.95 1.58
C ASN A 40 -11.79 3.64 0.39
N CYS A 41 -13.05 4.05 0.53
CA CYS A 41 -13.76 4.86 -0.47
C CYS A 41 -13.41 6.35 -0.40
N TRP A 42 -12.69 6.78 0.64
CA TRP A 42 -12.33 8.17 0.89
C TRP A 42 -10.81 8.28 0.98
N CYS A 43 -10.25 9.36 0.44
CA CYS A 43 -8.82 9.62 0.53
C CYS A 43 -8.39 9.75 2.00
N SER A 44 -7.32 9.03 2.38
CA SER A 44 -6.79 9.04 3.75
C SER A 44 -6.45 10.44 4.27
N ASP A 45 -5.99 11.34 3.40
CA ASP A 45 -5.45 12.64 3.82
C ASP A 45 -6.47 13.79 3.73
N CYS A 46 -7.30 13.80 2.67
CA CYS A 46 -8.19 14.94 2.39
C CYS A 46 -9.68 14.60 2.49
N GLY A 47 -10.02 13.33 2.72
CA GLY A 47 -11.41 12.88 2.82
C GLY A 47 -12.21 12.95 1.52
N SER A 48 -11.61 13.32 0.38
CA SER A 48 -12.31 13.33 -0.92
C SER A 48 -12.59 11.91 -1.41
N GLY A 49 -13.78 11.69 -2.00
CA GLY A 49 -14.15 10.44 -2.68
C GLY A 49 -13.74 10.41 -4.16
N ALA A 50 -13.18 11.50 -4.68
CA ALA A 50 -12.81 11.61 -6.10
C ALA A 50 -11.51 10.86 -6.41
N LYS A 51 -11.56 9.94 -7.39
CA LYS A 51 -10.38 9.21 -7.91
C LYS A 51 -9.51 8.60 -6.80
N VAL A 52 -10.16 8.01 -5.80
CA VAL A 52 -9.53 7.27 -4.70
C VAL A 52 -9.16 5.88 -5.19
N GLU A 53 -8.08 5.83 -5.97
CA GLU A 53 -7.58 4.63 -6.68
C GLU A 53 -6.04 4.52 -6.62
N TRP A 54 -5.41 5.35 -5.79
CA TRP A 54 -3.96 5.34 -5.56
C TRP A 54 -3.66 4.83 -4.17
N VAL A 55 -2.50 4.24 -3.97
CA VAL A 55 -2.12 3.66 -2.68
C VAL A 55 -0.67 3.93 -2.37
N SER A 56 -0.35 4.26 -1.12
CA SER A 56 1.00 4.17 -0.60
C SER A 56 1.20 2.80 0.04
N ILE A 57 1.90 1.90 -0.65
CA ILE A 57 1.97 0.49 -0.23
C ILE A 57 2.68 0.30 1.11
N ASN A 58 3.66 1.17 1.45
CA ASN A 58 4.41 1.05 2.70
C ASN A 58 3.73 1.73 3.89
N LEU A 59 2.79 2.63 3.64
CA LEU A 59 1.97 3.27 4.68
C LEU A 59 0.59 2.60 4.82
N ALA A 60 0.24 1.74 3.86
CA ALA A 60 -1.02 1.03 3.75
C ALA A 60 -2.26 1.95 3.74
N ILE A 61 -2.14 3.10 3.06
CA ILE A 61 -3.21 4.10 2.86
C ILE A 61 -3.57 4.24 1.38
N ILE A 62 -4.85 4.49 1.13
CA ILE A 62 -5.47 4.73 -0.17
C ILE A 62 -5.80 6.22 -0.30
N LEU A 63 -5.38 6.79 -1.42
CA LEU A 63 -5.31 8.21 -1.68
C LEU A 63 -6.08 8.56 -2.96
N CYS A 64 -6.55 9.81 -3.03
CA CYS A 64 -6.96 10.41 -4.29
C CYS A 64 -5.74 10.71 -5.18
N ILE A 65 -5.98 10.99 -6.45
CA ILE A 65 -4.92 11.34 -7.41
C ILE A 65 -4.07 12.54 -6.95
N GLU A 66 -4.67 13.55 -6.34
CA GLU A 66 -3.99 14.77 -5.91
C GLU A 66 -3.02 14.50 -4.75
N CYS A 67 -3.51 13.88 -3.67
CA CYS A 67 -2.68 13.49 -2.53
C CYS A 67 -1.60 12.49 -2.93
N SER A 68 -1.89 11.58 -3.87
CA SER A 68 -0.88 10.69 -4.43
C SER A 68 0.28 11.46 -5.10
N GLY A 69 -0.02 12.59 -5.73
CA GLY A 69 0.98 13.50 -6.31
C GLY A 69 1.86 14.16 -5.25
N ILE A 70 1.25 14.60 -4.14
CA ILE A 70 2.00 15.13 -2.98
C ILE A 70 2.92 14.06 -2.40
N HIS A 71 2.41 12.85 -2.18
CA HIS A 71 3.18 11.72 -1.66
C HIS A 71 4.37 11.34 -2.57
N ARG A 72 4.25 11.50 -3.89
CA ARG A 72 5.39 11.29 -4.82
C ARG A 72 6.50 12.31 -4.60
N SER A 73 6.16 13.57 -4.33
CA SER A 73 7.12 14.64 -4.06
C SER A 73 7.88 14.44 -2.74
N LEU A 74 7.35 13.67 -1.79
CA LEU A 74 8.06 13.27 -0.56
C LEU A 74 9.23 12.30 -0.84
N GLY A 75 9.16 11.53 -1.93
CA GLY A 75 10.15 10.53 -2.31
C GLY A 75 9.91 9.13 -1.74
N THR A 76 10.50 8.12 -2.39
CA THR A 76 10.23 6.69 -2.17
C THR A 76 10.72 6.12 -0.83
N HIS A 77 11.61 6.86 -0.16
CA HIS A 77 12.04 6.56 1.20
C HIS A 77 10.96 6.86 2.25
N ILE A 78 9.99 7.72 1.90
CA ILE A 78 8.84 8.07 2.74
C ILE A 78 7.57 7.36 2.26
N SER A 79 7.20 7.56 0.99
CA SER A 79 5.94 7.02 0.43
C SER A 79 6.17 6.33 -0.91
N LYS A 80 5.66 5.10 -1.03
CA LYS A 80 5.77 4.26 -2.24
C LYS A 80 4.41 4.21 -2.93
N VAL A 81 4.16 5.17 -3.80
CA VAL A 81 2.86 5.33 -4.48
C VAL A 81 2.72 4.36 -5.66
N ARG A 82 1.58 3.67 -5.76
CA ARG A 82 1.13 2.83 -6.88
C ARG A 82 -0.34 3.11 -7.21
N SER A 83 -0.72 2.95 -8.47
CA SER A 83 -2.12 2.94 -8.89
C SER A 83 -2.71 1.54 -8.70
N LEU A 84 -3.87 1.44 -8.06
CA LEU A 84 -4.58 0.17 -7.89
C LEU A 84 -5.16 -0.35 -9.22
N THR A 85 -5.33 0.53 -10.22
CA THR A 85 -5.94 0.21 -11.52
C THR A 85 -4.92 0.15 -12.66
N LEU A 86 -3.81 0.89 -12.57
CA LEU A 86 -2.79 0.98 -13.61
C LEU A 86 -1.51 0.18 -13.30
N ASP A 87 -1.19 -0.07 -12.02
CA ASP A 87 0.05 -0.74 -11.60
C ASP A 87 -0.21 -2.17 -11.05
N ILE A 88 -1.13 -2.94 -11.65
CA ILE A 88 -1.62 -4.23 -11.12
C ILE A 88 -0.50 -5.26 -10.82
N THR A 89 0.61 -5.21 -11.55
CA THR A 89 1.77 -6.10 -11.36
C THR A 89 2.60 -5.76 -10.12
N SER A 90 2.37 -4.62 -9.48
CA SER A 90 3.06 -4.19 -8.26
C SER A 90 2.50 -4.84 -6.98
N PHE A 91 1.36 -5.55 -7.07
CA PHE A 91 0.64 -6.07 -5.91
C PHE A 91 0.86 -7.58 -5.75
N THR A 92 1.84 -7.93 -4.92
CA THR A 92 2.00 -9.32 -4.46
C THR A 92 0.94 -9.69 -3.44
N ALA A 93 0.71 -10.99 -3.21
CA ALA A 93 -0.23 -11.47 -2.20
C ALA A 93 0.00 -10.83 -0.82
N ASP A 94 1.26 -10.76 -0.37
CA ASP A 94 1.64 -10.13 0.91
C ASP A 94 1.27 -8.64 0.98
N ILE A 95 1.32 -7.91 -0.14
CA ILE A 95 0.94 -6.49 -0.18
C ILE A 95 -0.56 -6.37 -0.10
N VAL A 96 -1.30 -7.23 -0.82
CA VAL A 96 -2.76 -7.23 -0.76
C VAL A 96 -3.24 -7.59 0.65
N GLU A 97 -2.64 -8.59 1.29
CA GLU A 97 -2.93 -8.94 2.68
C GLU A 97 -2.68 -7.76 3.63
N LEU A 98 -1.54 -7.07 3.50
CA LEU A 98 -1.25 -5.86 4.28
C LEU A 98 -2.34 -4.78 4.10
N LEU A 99 -2.77 -4.53 2.86
CA LEU A 99 -3.79 -3.53 2.56
C LEU A 99 -5.18 -3.94 3.09
N MET A 100 -5.50 -5.24 3.10
CA MET A 100 -6.75 -5.76 3.66
C MET A 100 -6.76 -5.70 5.20
N LEU A 101 -5.61 -5.90 5.85
CA LEU A 101 -5.48 -5.84 7.31
C LEU A 101 -5.45 -4.41 7.85
N VAL A 102 -4.83 -3.47 7.13
CA VAL A 102 -4.64 -2.09 7.59
C VAL A 102 -5.70 -1.18 6.97
N GLY A 103 -5.55 -0.79 5.71
CA GLY A 103 -6.44 0.18 5.06
C GLY A 103 -6.53 1.52 5.78
N ASN A 104 -7.37 2.42 5.27
CA ASN A 104 -7.41 3.80 5.75
C ASN A 104 -7.88 3.92 7.21
N ARG A 105 -8.87 3.12 7.62
CA ARG A 105 -9.42 3.19 8.98
C ARG A 105 -8.35 2.88 10.04
N VAL A 106 -7.62 1.77 9.88
CA VAL A 106 -6.59 1.38 10.85
C VAL A 106 -5.37 2.29 10.73
N ALA A 107 -4.99 2.68 9.50
CA ALA A 107 -3.88 3.61 9.31
C ALA A 107 -4.14 4.96 9.98
N ASN A 108 -5.35 5.54 9.86
CA ASN A 108 -5.67 6.82 10.49
C ASN A 108 -5.72 6.71 12.02
N MET A 109 -6.09 5.55 12.59
CA MET A 109 -5.93 5.32 14.05
C MET A 109 -4.47 5.40 14.52
N ILE A 110 -3.49 5.30 13.62
CA ILE A 110 -2.07 5.40 13.93
C ILE A 110 -1.55 6.80 13.56
N TRP A 111 -1.74 7.22 12.31
CA TRP A 111 -1.16 8.46 11.78
C TRP A 111 -1.89 9.72 12.27
N GLU A 112 -3.19 9.63 12.52
CA GLU A 112 -4.03 10.72 13.01
C GLU A 112 -4.39 10.54 14.50
N ALA A 113 -3.74 9.61 15.21
CA ALA A 113 -4.06 9.27 16.60
C ALA A 113 -4.06 10.46 17.58
N LYS A 114 -3.36 11.54 17.22
CA LYS A 114 -3.21 12.77 18.01
C LYS A 114 -3.73 14.00 17.27
N LEU A 115 -4.43 13.82 16.16
CA LEU A 115 -5.07 14.92 15.44
C LEU A 115 -6.27 15.39 16.27
N ASP A 116 -6.38 16.71 16.47
CA ASP A 116 -7.53 17.28 17.17
C ASP A 116 -8.81 17.06 16.35
N ALA A 117 -9.92 16.78 17.04
CA ALA A 117 -11.23 16.72 16.39
C ALA A 117 -11.55 18.10 15.81
N SER A 118 -11.70 18.15 14.48
CA SER A 118 -12.09 19.35 13.73
C SER A 118 -13.59 19.57 13.72
#